data_AF-A0A5S4G4G9-F1
#
_entry.id   AF-A0A5S4G4G9-F1
#
_cell.length_a   1.000
_cell.length_b   1.000
_cell.length_c   1.000
_cell.angle_alpha   90.00
_cell.angle_beta   90.00
_cell.angle_gamma   90.00
#
_symmetry.space_group_name_H-M   'P 1'
#
loop_
_entity.id
_entity.type
_entity.pdbx_description
1 polymer ?
#
loop_
_entity_poly.entity_id
_entity_poly.type
_entity_poly.pdbx_seq_one_letter_code
_entity_poly.pdbx_strand_id
1 'polypeptide(L)'
;MGTPAAPTGELRTAIEEGRTSALAVDCQRDLAACATEHAVLFPGGPFDPRLLSGVALANAFGSPWASAEELSVACRTSLWVFAADWLVDYVAETRADVDVQAAACLAVADGAEPPPDVPLARFLAEIRDTLAARPAFAELRGRWRAQLDRYFAAMAREWEWHAARKSGDGPAPTFAEYVGNADNFGSSFVNLSHWIYTSGPDELRHIDALWAASGTVQRILRLLNDLATLQRDLDWGDLNPLALGVSRAEVTDQIDLLVKECLDELAPLREPCPKEARYLERQIGFSTGFYGRTDYWGEL
;
A
#
# COMPACT_ATOMS: atom_id res chain seq x y z
N MET A 1 -32.48 -18.92 32.85
CA MET A 1 -32.40 -18.35 31.49
C MET A 1 -31.28 -19.08 30.79
N GLY A 2 -31.61 -19.94 29.83
CA GLY A 2 -30.61 -20.78 29.16
C GLY A 2 -29.66 -19.91 28.35
N THR A 3 -28.36 -20.17 28.47
CA THR A 3 -27.33 -19.57 27.63
C THR A 3 -27.71 -19.81 26.17
N PRO A 4 -27.87 -18.75 25.34
CA PRO A 4 -28.18 -18.95 23.93
C PRO A 4 -27.10 -19.84 23.30
N ALA A 5 -27.51 -20.81 22.49
CA ALA A 5 -26.60 -21.68 21.76
C ALA A 5 -25.61 -20.83 20.96
N ALA A 6 -24.34 -21.26 20.91
CA ALA A 6 -23.31 -20.55 20.18
C ALA A 6 -23.76 -20.34 18.71
N PRO A 7 -23.58 -19.14 18.13
CA PRO A 7 -24.01 -18.85 16.77
C PRO A 7 -23.40 -19.88 15.78
N THR A 8 -24.25 -20.42 14.90
CA THR A 8 -23.87 -21.39 13.85
C THR A 8 -23.23 -20.69 12.65
N GLY A 9 -22.62 -21.47 11.74
CA GLY A 9 -21.74 -21.04 10.63
C GLY A 9 -21.96 -19.62 10.10
N GLU A 10 -23.01 -19.41 9.30
CA GLU A 10 -23.31 -18.11 8.66
C GLU A 10 -23.49 -16.96 9.65
N LEU A 11 -24.14 -17.21 10.79
CA LEU A 11 -24.34 -16.16 11.80
C LEU A 11 -23.01 -15.73 12.43
N ARG A 12 -22.06 -16.66 12.62
CA ARG A 12 -20.73 -16.34 13.13
C ARG A 12 -19.92 -15.53 12.12
N THR A 13 -19.92 -15.95 10.86
CA THR A 13 -19.26 -15.22 9.76
C THR A 13 -19.79 -13.79 9.67
N ALA A 14 -21.12 -13.61 9.64
CA ALA A 14 -21.73 -12.28 9.57
C ALA A 14 -21.40 -11.40 10.80
N ILE A 15 -21.27 -11.98 12.00
CA ILE A 15 -20.83 -11.24 13.19
C ILE A 15 -19.38 -10.76 13.04
N GLU A 16 -18.49 -11.59 12.48
CA GLU A 16 -17.08 -11.25 12.26
C GLU A 16 -16.92 -10.19 11.15
N GLU A 17 -17.67 -10.33 10.06
CA GLU A 17 -17.74 -9.34 8.98
C GLU A 17 -18.29 -8.00 9.48
N GLY A 18 -19.33 -8.03 10.31
CA GLY A 18 -19.90 -6.83 10.93
C GLY A 18 -18.93 -6.11 11.85
N ARG A 19 -18.13 -6.84 12.64
CA ARG A 19 -17.06 -6.26 13.48
C ARG A 19 -15.96 -5.64 12.63
N THR A 20 -15.53 -6.33 11.59
CA THR A 20 -14.50 -5.83 10.67
C THR A 20 -14.98 -4.58 9.92
N SER A 21 -16.26 -4.54 9.53
CA SER A 21 -16.89 -3.38 8.91
C SER A 21 -16.96 -2.19 9.88
N ALA A 22 -17.30 -2.43 11.15
CA ALA A 22 -17.28 -1.37 12.17
C ALA A 22 -15.87 -0.80 12.39
N LEU A 23 -14.85 -1.66 12.43
CA LEU A 23 -13.45 -1.25 12.48
C LEU A 23 -13.06 -0.38 11.27
N ALA A 24 -13.48 -0.76 10.07
CA ALA A 24 -13.26 0.03 8.86
C ALA A 24 -13.93 1.42 8.95
N VAL A 25 -15.16 1.51 9.48
CA VAL A 25 -15.84 2.80 9.68
C VAL A 25 -15.05 3.72 10.62
N ASP A 26 -14.50 3.17 11.71
CA ASP A 26 -13.70 3.96 12.64
C ASP A 26 -12.38 4.42 12.00
N CYS A 27 -11.72 3.55 11.22
CA CYS A 27 -10.53 3.93 10.43
C CYS A 27 -10.85 5.02 9.39
N GLN A 28 -11.99 4.92 8.71
CA GLN A 28 -12.41 5.90 7.71
C GLN A 28 -12.65 7.29 8.33
N ARG A 29 -13.16 7.36 9.57
CA ARG A 29 -13.32 8.65 10.28
C ARG A 29 -11.98 9.32 10.55
N ASP A 30 -10.98 8.56 10.99
CA ASP A 30 -9.60 9.07 11.17
C ASP A 30 -9.04 9.57 9.83
N LEU A 31 -9.18 8.78 8.76
CA LEU A 31 -8.73 9.16 7.42
C LEU A 31 -9.41 10.43 6.89
N ALA A 32 -10.71 10.59 7.11
CA ALA A 32 -11.43 11.80 6.68
C ALA A 32 -10.94 13.06 7.44
N ALA A 33 -10.66 12.93 8.74
CA ALA A 33 -10.07 14.01 9.53
C ALA A 33 -8.65 14.33 9.04
N CYS A 34 -7.83 13.30 8.80
CA CYS A 34 -6.47 13.43 8.28
C CYS A 34 -6.45 14.09 6.89
N ALA A 35 -7.34 13.69 5.99
CA ALA A 35 -7.46 14.29 4.66
C ALA A 35 -7.86 15.77 4.72
N THR A 36 -8.67 16.16 5.72
CA THR A 36 -9.05 17.56 5.96
C THR A 36 -7.86 18.38 6.48
N GLU A 37 -7.08 17.83 7.41
CA GLU A 37 -5.88 18.47 7.96
C GLU A 37 -4.81 18.68 6.88
N HIS A 38 -4.69 17.71 5.97
CA HIS A 38 -3.74 17.71 4.86
C HIS A 38 -4.39 18.05 3.52
N ALA A 39 -5.40 18.92 3.50
CA ALA A 39 -6.22 19.20 2.29
C ALA A 39 -5.43 19.61 1.04
N VAL A 40 -4.21 20.15 1.19
CA VAL A 40 -3.31 20.45 0.07
C VAL A 40 -2.90 19.19 -0.71
N LEU A 41 -2.75 18.05 -0.02
CA LEU A 41 -2.45 16.75 -0.64
C LEU A 41 -3.69 16.07 -1.22
N PHE A 42 -4.89 16.51 -0.80
CA PHE A 42 -6.15 15.83 -1.10
C PHE A 42 -7.18 16.83 -1.66
N PRO A 43 -6.97 17.33 -2.90
CA PRO A 43 -7.76 18.43 -3.48
C PRO A 43 -9.24 18.09 -3.80
N GLY A 44 -9.73 16.89 -3.46
CA GLY A 44 -11.02 16.35 -3.93
C GLY A 44 -10.92 15.81 -5.36
N GLY A 45 -11.98 15.17 -5.87
CA GLY A 45 -11.96 14.45 -7.15
C GLY A 45 -11.43 13.02 -6.98
N PRO A 46 -10.18 12.71 -7.37
CA PRO A 46 -9.58 11.39 -7.17
C PRO A 46 -9.54 10.91 -5.71
N PHE A 47 -9.48 11.84 -4.75
CA PHE A 47 -9.50 11.57 -3.30
C PHE A 47 -10.91 11.67 -2.69
N ASP A 48 -11.88 11.04 -3.33
CA ASP A 48 -13.27 11.06 -2.87
C ASP A 48 -13.49 10.19 -1.60
N PRO A 49 -14.68 10.24 -0.98
CA PRO A 49 -14.99 9.40 0.18
C PRO A 49 -14.92 7.89 -0.10
N ARG A 50 -15.01 7.45 -1.36
CA ARG A 50 -14.90 6.03 -1.73
C ARG A 50 -13.45 5.57 -1.63
N LEU A 51 -12.48 6.38 -2.05
CA LEU A 51 -11.05 6.09 -1.84
C LEU A 51 -10.76 5.88 -0.35
N LEU A 52 -11.17 6.83 0.50
CA LEU A 52 -10.95 6.73 1.95
C LEU A 52 -11.61 5.48 2.56
N SER A 53 -12.81 5.14 2.09
CA SER A 53 -13.51 3.91 2.50
C SER A 53 -12.76 2.65 2.04
N GLY A 54 -12.28 2.61 0.81
CA GLY A 54 -11.49 1.50 0.27
C GLY A 54 -10.22 1.28 1.07
N VAL A 55 -9.45 2.35 1.36
CA VAL A 55 -8.24 2.28 2.19
C VAL A 55 -8.55 1.73 3.58
N ALA A 56 -9.62 2.22 4.21
CA ALA A 56 -10.03 1.75 5.53
C ALA A 56 -10.45 0.27 5.52
N LEU A 57 -11.20 -0.16 4.50
CA LEU A 57 -11.62 -1.55 4.32
C LEU A 57 -10.42 -2.46 4.11
N ALA A 58 -9.46 -2.08 3.25
CA ALA A 58 -8.27 -2.88 2.98
C ALA A 58 -7.46 -3.15 4.25
N ASN A 59 -7.25 -2.11 5.08
CA ASN A 59 -6.51 -2.24 6.33
C ASN A 59 -7.30 -3.02 7.40
N ALA A 60 -8.60 -2.75 7.56
CA ALA A 60 -9.45 -3.45 8.54
C ALA A 60 -9.61 -4.93 8.20
N PHE A 61 -9.87 -5.27 6.93
CA PHE A 61 -9.95 -6.65 6.49
C PHE A 61 -8.58 -7.32 6.41
N GLY A 62 -7.48 -6.59 6.24
CA GLY A 62 -6.12 -7.13 6.38
C GLY A 62 -5.83 -7.60 7.82
N SER A 63 -6.20 -6.79 8.81
CA SER A 63 -5.89 -7.02 10.24
C SER A 63 -7.14 -6.86 11.13
N PRO A 64 -8.17 -7.73 11.00
CA PRO A 64 -9.45 -7.59 11.73
C PRO A 64 -9.34 -7.78 13.26
N TRP A 65 -8.18 -8.22 13.73
CA TRP A 65 -7.86 -8.37 15.15
C TRP A 65 -7.28 -7.09 15.78
N ALA A 66 -6.89 -6.10 14.97
CA ALA A 66 -6.34 -4.85 15.44
C ALA A 66 -7.46 -3.88 15.85
N SER A 67 -7.13 -2.95 16.73
CA SER A 67 -7.94 -1.77 17.02
C SER A 67 -7.75 -0.70 15.95
N ALA A 68 -8.67 0.29 15.90
CA ALA A 68 -8.55 1.42 14.98
C ALA A 68 -7.27 2.25 15.24
N GLU A 69 -6.84 2.36 16.50
CA GLU A 69 -5.58 3.01 16.88
C GLU A 69 -4.37 2.26 16.30
N GLU A 70 -4.35 0.93 16.43
CA GLU A 70 -3.30 0.08 15.84
C GLU A 70 -3.26 0.12 14.30
N LEU A 71 -4.40 0.39 13.65
CA LEU A 71 -4.48 0.53 12.20
C LEU A 71 -4.21 1.95 11.69
N SER A 72 -4.26 2.97 12.55
CA SER A 72 -4.15 4.38 12.11
C SER A 72 -2.86 4.63 11.33
N VAL A 73 -1.72 4.08 11.78
CA VAL A 73 -0.44 4.19 11.05
C VAL A 73 -0.50 3.54 9.67
N ALA A 74 -1.07 2.34 9.56
CA ALA A 74 -1.18 1.64 8.28
C ALA A 74 -2.10 2.41 7.32
N CYS A 75 -3.28 2.83 7.79
CA CYS A 75 -4.23 3.65 7.05
C CYS A 75 -3.61 4.97 6.56
N ARG A 76 -2.95 5.73 7.44
CA ARG A 76 -2.30 7.00 7.09
C ARG A 76 -1.12 6.80 6.14
N THR A 77 -0.33 5.73 6.31
CA THR A 77 0.74 5.39 5.38
C THR A 77 0.19 5.01 4.01
N SER A 78 -0.93 4.26 3.94
CA SER A 78 -1.61 3.99 2.67
C SER A 78 -2.06 5.30 2.02
N LEU A 79 -2.70 6.19 2.76
CA LEU A 79 -3.15 7.49 2.24
C LEU A 79 -1.97 8.36 1.77
N TRP A 80 -0.84 8.30 2.47
CA TRP A 80 0.40 8.95 2.06
C TRP A 80 0.91 8.41 0.72
N VAL A 81 0.87 7.08 0.51
CA VAL A 81 1.23 6.45 -0.77
C VAL A 81 0.32 6.95 -1.89
N PHE A 82 -0.99 7.02 -1.69
CA PHE A 82 -1.91 7.60 -2.68
C PHE A 82 -1.60 9.07 -2.99
N ALA A 83 -1.23 9.88 -1.99
CA ALA A 83 -0.81 11.27 -2.22
C ALA A 83 0.49 11.35 -3.04
N ALA A 84 1.47 10.51 -2.72
CA ALA A 84 2.74 10.45 -3.44
C ALA A 84 2.55 10.01 -4.90
N ASP A 85 1.72 9.00 -5.13
CA ASP A 85 1.33 8.50 -6.45
C ASP A 85 0.73 9.63 -7.31
N TRP A 86 -0.28 10.31 -6.77
CA TRP A 86 -0.92 11.44 -7.45
C TRP A 86 0.06 12.56 -7.82
N LEU A 87 0.93 12.93 -6.87
CA LEU A 87 1.90 14.00 -7.07
C LEU A 87 2.94 13.65 -8.14
N VAL A 88 3.38 12.40 -8.21
CA VAL A 88 4.38 11.97 -9.20
C VAL A 88 3.74 11.76 -10.57
N ASP A 89 2.59 11.10 -10.65
CA ASP A 89 2.05 10.66 -11.94
C ASP A 89 1.27 11.75 -12.67
N TYR A 90 0.62 12.66 -11.93
CA TYR A 90 -0.26 13.68 -12.54
C TYR A 90 0.14 15.13 -12.27
N VAL A 91 0.93 15.40 -11.21
CA VAL A 91 1.32 16.78 -10.87
C VAL A 91 2.76 17.10 -11.31
N ALA A 92 3.68 16.14 -11.24
CA ALA A 92 5.07 16.36 -11.64
C ALA A 92 5.19 16.57 -13.17
N GLU A 93 5.70 17.72 -13.57
CA GLU A 93 5.93 18.05 -14.98
C GLU A 93 7.32 17.59 -15.45
N THR A 94 8.26 17.46 -14.51
CA THR A 94 9.66 17.12 -14.79
C THR A 94 10.20 16.08 -13.81
N ARG A 95 11.27 15.40 -14.24
CA ARG A 95 12.03 14.50 -13.36
C ARG A 95 12.54 15.19 -12.10
N ALA A 96 12.86 16.48 -12.19
CA ALA A 96 13.33 17.28 -11.07
C ALA A 96 12.24 17.48 -10.01
N ASP A 97 10.96 17.57 -10.41
CA ASP A 97 9.85 17.67 -9.45
C ASP A 97 9.75 16.39 -8.62
N VAL A 98 9.91 15.23 -9.26
CA VAL A 98 9.96 13.92 -8.57
C VAL A 98 11.16 13.85 -7.61
N ASP A 99 12.34 14.34 -8.03
CA ASP A 99 13.53 14.38 -7.17
C ASP A 99 13.34 15.28 -5.94
N VAL A 100 12.64 16.40 -6.07
CA VAL A 100 12.34 17.29 -4.94
C VAL A 100 11.48 16.57 -3.89
N GLN A 101 10.43 15.86 -4.33
CA GLN A 101 9.57 15.09 -3.43
C GLN A 101 10.36 13.98 -2.73
N ALA A 102 11.13 13.20 -3.51
CA ALA A 102 11.94 12.10 -3.00
C ALA A 102 12.99 12.59 -1.99
N ALA A 103 13.77 13.62 -2.35
CA ALA A 103 14.84 14.14 -1.49
C ALA A 103 14.29 14.68 -0.16
N ALA A 104 13.18 15.41 -0.18
CA ALA A 104 12.55 15.94 1.02
C ALA A 104 12.04 14.81 1.94
N CYS A 105 11.38 13.80 1.38
CA CYS A 105 10.86 12.67 2.14
C CYS A 105 11.99 11.80 2.72
N LEU A 106 13.07 11.56 1.97
CA LEU A 106 14.23 10.82 2.47
C LEU A 106 14.97 11.60 3.56
N ALA A 107 15.10 12.93 3.42
CA ALA A 107 15.68 13.77 4.48
C ALA A 107 14.84 13.71 5.77
N VAL A 108 13.50 13.74 5.66
CA VAL A 108 12.61 13.53 6.80
C VAL A 108 12.81 12.15 7.42
N ALA A 109 12.94 11.09 6.62
CA ALA A 109 13.25 9.76 7.15
C ALA A 109 14.61 9.70 7.88
N ASP A 110 15.58 10.48 7.41
CA ASP A 110 16.90 10.68 8.03
C ASP A 110 16.87 11.67 9.23
N GLY A 111 15.70 12.26 9.52
CA GLY A 111 15.42 12.98 10.77
C GLY A 111 15.46 14.50 10.62
N ALA A 112 15.52 15.02 9.40
CA ALA A 112 15.34 16.43 9.14
C ALA A 112 13.91 16.88 9.45
N GLU A 113 13.75 18.18 9.68
CA GLU A 113 12.44 18.82 9.70
C GLU A 113 11.87 18.86 8.27
N PRO A 114 10.55 18.64 8.10
CA PRO A 114 9.93 18.70 6.79
C PRO A 114 9.98 20.14 6.24
N PRO A 115 10.41 20.33 4.98
CA PRO A 115 10.39 21.65 4.37
C PRO A 115 8.94 22.11 4.16
N PRO A 116 8.63 23.41 4.39
CA PRO A 116 7.26 23.92 4.46
C PRO A 116 6.51 23.87 3.10
N ASP A 117 7.27 23.82 2.01
CA ASP A 117 6.82 23.78 0.62
C ASP A 117 6.68 22.36 0.05
N VAL A 118 6.96 21.32 0.85
CA VAL A 118 6.75 19.92 0.45
C VAL A 118 5.74 19.25 1.41
N PRO A 119 4.42 19.42 1.17
CA PRO A 119 3.37 18.87 2.03
C PRO A 119 3.47 17.36 2.25
N LEU A 120 3.94 16.62 1.23
CA LEU A 120 4.12 15.16 1.31
C LEU A 120 5.16 14.78 2.38
N ALA A 121 6.26 15.53 2.47
CA ALA A 121 7.30 15.32 3.47
C ALA A 121 6.82 15.66 4.90
N ARG A 122 5.95 16.67 5.03
CA ARG A 122 5.31 16.98 6.32
C ARG A 122 4.40 15.86 6.80
N PHE A 123 3.55 15.33 5.91
CA PHE A 123 2.70 14.20 6.28
C PHE A 123 3.53 12.95 6.63
N LEU A 124 4.64 12.71 5.91
CA LEU A 124 5.59 11.65 6.27
C LEU A 124 6.22 11.85 7.66
N ALA A 125 6.53 13.09 8.04
CA ALA A 125 7.14 13.39 9.34
C ALA A 125 6.20 13.00 10.50
N GLU A 126 4.89 13.21 10.36
CA GLU A 126 3.89 12.79 11.36
C GLU A 126 3.84 11.26 11.50
N ILE A 127 3.90 10.53 10.38
CA ILE A 127 3.99 9.06 10.38
C ILE A 127 5.28 8.61 11.07
N ARG A 128 6.42 9.19 10.68
CA ARG A 128 7.73 8.92 11.29
C ARG A 128 7.72 9.16 12.80
N ASP A 129 7.16 10.26 13.26
CA ASP A 129 7.15 10.63 14.67
C ASP A 129 6.25 9.69 15.49
N THR A 130 5.12 9.26 14.91
CA THR A 130 4.26 8.23 15.48
C THR A 130 5.01 6.90 15.62
N LEU A 131 5.77 6.51 14.60
CA LEU A 131 6.62 5.31 14.65
C LEU A 131 7.76 5.46 15.66
N ALA A 132 8.39 6.64 15.75
CA ALA A 132 9.51 6.93 16.65
C ALA A 132 9.15 6.82 18.13
N ALA A 133 7.86 6.93 18.47
CA ALA A 133 7.35 6.66 19.82
C ALA A 133 7.39 5.16 20.19
N ARG A 134 7.66 4.26 19.23
CA ARG A 134 7.72 2.81 19.43
C ARG A 134 9.18 2.35 19.59
N PRO A 135 9.48 1.46 20.57
CA PRO A 135 10.84 0.95 20.77
C PRO A 135 11.45 0.30 19.52
N ALA A 136 10.62 -0.37 18.71
CA ALA A 136 11.04 -1.06 17.49
C ALA A 136 11.61 -0.11 16.42
N PHE A 137 11.19 1.17 16.39
CA PHE A 137 11.60 2.08 15.33
C PHE A 137 13.10 2.37 15.36
N ALA A 138 13.72 2.45 16.55
CA ALA A 138 15.15 2.70 16.65
C ALA A 138 16.00 1.66 15.90
N GLU A 139 15.59 0.39 15.94
CA GLU A 139 16.26 -0.72 15.24
C GLU A 139 15.84 -0.81 13.76
N LEU A 140 14.57 -0.53 13.46
CA LEU A 140 14.00 -0.74 12.13
C LEU A 140 14.00 0.50 11.23
N ARG A 141 14.40 1.67 11.74
CA ARG A 141 14.46 2.93 10.98
C ARG A 141 15.26 2.80 9.69
N GLY A 142 16.38 2.08 9.72
CA GLY A 142 17.20 1.85 8.53
C GLY A 142 16.44 1.07 7.43
N ARG A 143 15.65 0.06 7.81
CA ARG A 143 14.79 -0.69 6.89
C ARG A 143 13.62 0.16 6.39
N TRP A 144 13.01 0.93 7.28
CA TRP A 144 11.91 1.85 6.95
C TRP A 144 12.34 2.90 5.93
N ARG A 145 13.50 3.55 6.14
CA ARG A 145 14.13 4.41 5.13
C ARG A 145 14.38 3.59 3.86
N ALA A 146 15.07 2.46 3.92
CA ALA A 146 15.43 1.71 2.71
C ALA A 146 14.21 1.34 1.84
N GLN A 147 13.06 1.03 2.45
CA GLN A 147 11.83 0.80 1.69
C GLN A 147 11.27 2.08 1.06
N LEU A 148 11.33 3.22 1.74
CA LEU A 148 10.96 4.53 1.18
C LEU A 148 11.85 4.92 -0.01
N ASP A 149 13.14 4.64 0.07
CA ASP A 149 14.12 4.86 -1.01
C ASP A 149 13.76 4.02 -2.24
N ARG A 150 13.43 2.73 -2.04
CA ARG A 150 12.96 1.83 -3.10
C ARG A 150 11.66 2.32 -3.75
N TYR A 151 10.70 2.76 -2.93
CA TYR A 151 9.44 3.33 -3.42
C TYR A 151 9.70 4.50 -4.38
N PHE A 152 10.47 5.52 -3.95
CA PHE A 152 10.74 6.67 -4.82
C PHE A 152 11.61 6.34 -6.04
N ALA A 153 12.56 5.41 -5.90
CA ALA A 153 13.33 4.93 -7.06
C ALA A 153 12.43 4.27 -8.10
N ALA A 154 11.42 3.51 -7.66
CA ALA A 154 10.46 2.88 -8.55
C ALA A 154 9.46 3.88 -9.16
N MET A 155 8.98 4.85 -8.38
CA MET A 155 8.14 5.95 -8.89
C MET A 155 8.88 6.75 -9.97
N ALA A 156 10.12 7.14 -9.71
CA ALA A 156 10.95 7.87 -10.67
C ALA A 156 11.18 7.07 -11.96
N ARG A 157 11.42 5.76 -11.83
CA ARG A 157 11.60 4.87 -12.99
C ARG A 157 10.33 4.76 -13.83
N GLU A 158 9.16 4.68 -13.20
CA GLU A 158 7.89 4.64 -13.93
C GLU A 158 7.61 5.97 -14.63
N TRP A 159 7.88 7.09 -13.97
CA TRP A 159 7.81 8.42 -14.58
C TRP A 159 8.70 8.54 -15.83
N GLU A 160 9.92 8.01 -15.77
CA GLU A 160 10.85 7.99 -16.91
C GLU A 160 10.31 7.13 -18.07
N TRP A 161 9.70 5.97 -17.78
CA TRP A 161 9.03 5.17 -18.80
C TRP A 161 7.85 5.90 -19.44
N HIS A 162 7.07 6.61 -18.63
CA HIS A 162 5.99 7.47 -19.11
C HIS A 162 6.48 8.57 -20.04
N ALA A 163 7.52 9.30 -19.64
CA ALA A 163 8.11 10.37 -20.43
C ALA A 163 8.71 9.86 -21.76
N ALA A 164 9.42 8.73 -21.71
CA ALA A 164 9.94 8.04 -22.90
C ALA A 164 8.82 7.64 -23.87
N ARG A 165 7.74 7.06 -23.35
CA ARG A 165 6.57 6.67 -24.17
C ARG A 165 5.86 7.88 -24.80
N LYS A 166 5.68 8.97 -24.05
CA LYS A 166 5.03 10.21 -24.55
C LYS A 166 5.86 10.89 -25.64
N SER A 167 7.18 10.87 -25.53
CA SER A 167 8.09 11.45 -26.54
C SER A 167 8.34 10.52 -27.74
N GLY A 168 8.06 9.22 -27.61
CA GLY A 168 8.42 8.21 -28.61
C GLY A 168 9.90 7.81 -28.55
N ASP A 169 10.62 8.28 -27.54
CA ASP A 169 12.06 8.05 -27.35
C ASP A 169 12.28 6.91 -26.35
N GLY A 170 12.47 5.69 -26.86
CA GLY A 170 12.93 4.55 -26.06
C GLY A 170 12.01 3.32 -26.13
N PRO A 171 12.53 2.13 -25.83
CA PRO A 171 11.72 0.93 -25.76
C PRO A 171 10.77 0.98 -24.56
N ALA A 172 9.56 0.46 -24.74
CA ALA A 172 8.69 0.15 -23.60
C ALA A 172 9.36 -0.87 -22.67
N PRO A 173 9.11 -0.82 -21.35
CA PRO A 173 9.65 -1.82 -20.44
C PRO A 173 9.11 -3.21 -20.80
N THR A 174 9.96 -4.21 -20.63
CA THR A 174 9.50 -5.61 -20.69
C THR A 174 8.58 -5.92 -19.52
N PHE A 175 7.75 -6.96 -19.63
CA PHE A 175 6.87 -7.35 -18.54
C PHE A 175 7.63 -7.69 -17.24
N ALA A 176 8.81 -8.32 -17.36
CA ALA A 176 9.65 -8.62 -16.22
C ALA A 176 10.21 -7.36 -15.54
N GLU A 177 10.63 -6.36 -16.32
CA GLU A 177 11.07 -5.06 -15.78
C GLU A 177 9.92 -4.34 -15.09
N TYR A 178 8.72 -4.35 -15.69
CA TYR A 178 7.51 -3.76 -15.13
C TYR A 178 7.16 -4.38 -13.77
N VAL A 179 7.06 -5.71 -13.69
CA VAL A 179 6.81 -6.43 -12.42
C VAL A 179 7.93 -6.21 -11.41
N GLY A 180 9.18 -6.10 -11.88
CA GLY A 180 10.33 -5.79 -11.04
C GLY A 180 10.30 -4.38 -10.43
N ASN A 181 9.50 -3.46 -10.99
CA ASN A 181 9.33 -2.09 -10.50
C ASN A 181 8.15 -1.93 -9.53
N ALA A 182 7.57 -3.03 -9.02
CA ALA A 182 6.38 -2.99 -8.16
C ALA A 182 6.56 -2.25 -6.82
N ASP A 183 7.79 -1.83 -6.46
CA ASP A 183 8.02 -0.95 -5.30
C ASP A 183 7.24 0.37 -5.39
N ASN A 184 6.84 0.82 -6.58
CA ASN A 184 5.98 1.98 -6.74
C ASN A 184 4.54 1.78 -6.24
N PHE A 185 4.09 0.53 -6.03
CA PHE A 185 2.77 0.27 -5.44
C PHE A 185 2.71 0.61 -3.94
N GLY A 186 3.86 0.63 -3.25
CA GLY A 186 4.00 1.14 -1.88
C GLY A 186 3.43 0.28 -0.75
N SER A 187 2.80 -0.86 -1.02
CA SER A 187 2.22 -1.70 0.04
C SER A 187 3.27 -2.27 1.01
N SER A 188 4.50 -2.54 0.57
CA SER A 188 5.57 -2.96 1.47
C SER A 188 5.98 -1.87 2.46
N PHE A 189 5.88 -0.60 2.07
CA PHE A 189 6.11 0.53 2.98
C PHE A 189 5.01 0.63 4.05
N VAL A 190 3.75 0.41 3.64
CA VAL A 190 2.61 0.31 4.57
C VAL A 190 2.80 -0.84 5.55
N ASN A 191 3.15 -2.02 5.05
CA ASN A 191 3.35 -3.24 5.84
C ASN A 191 4.45 -3.07 6.89
N LEU A 192 5.59 -2.48 6.49
CA LEU A 192 6.70 -2.24 7.41
C LEU A 192 6.34 -1.22 8.49
N SER A 193 5.65 -0.13 8.14
CA SER A 193 5.13 0.85 9.11
C SER A 193 4.14 0.19 10.08
N HIS A 194 3.27 -0.68 9.59
CA HIS A 194 2.32 -1.43 10.41
C HIS A 194 3.03 -2.32 11.44
N TRP A 195 4.01 -3.12 11.02
CA TRP A 195 4.72 -4.03 11.93
C TRP A 195 5.59 -3.31 12.95
N ILE A 196 6.25 -2.21 12.58
CA ILE A 196 6.98 -1.37 13.55
C ILE A 196 6.02 -0.88 14.65
N TYR A 197 4.78 -0.58 14.30
CA TYR A 197 3.80 -0.10 15.25
C TYR A 197 3.18 -1.21 16.11
N THR A 198 2.82 -2.34 15.50
CA THR A 198 1.94 -3.35 16.13
C THR A 198 2.65 -4.63 16.59
N SER A 199 3.77 -5.02 16.00
CA SER A 199 4.41 -6.31 16.28
C SER A 199 5.31 -6.28 17.52
N GLY A 200 5.45 -7.43 18.18
CA GLY A 200 6.32 -7.62 19.33
C GLY A 200 7.77 -7.93 18.94
N PRO A 201 8.69 -7.92 19.91
CA PRO A 201 10.11 -8.18 19.64
C PRO A 201 10.39 -9.56 19.05
N ASP A 202 9.59 -10.58 19.38
CA ASP A 202 9.80 -11.94 18.89
C ASP A 202 9.43 -12.04 17.40
N GLU A 203 8.30 -11.45 17.00
CA GLU A 203 7.88 -11.40 15.61
C GLU A 203 8.85 -10.57 14.76
N LEU A 204 9.34 -9.45 15.30
CA LEU A 204 10.28 -8.56 14.62
C LEU A 204 11.67 -9.18 14.40
N ARG A 205 12.05 -10.26 15.10
CA ARG A 205 13.26 -11.04 14.74
C ARG A 205 13.16 -11.67 13.35
N HIS A 206 11.94 -11.84 12.84
CA HIS A 206 11.66 -12.40 11.52
C HIS A 206 11.38 -11.32 10.47
N ILE A 207 11.67 -10.04 10.77
CA ILE A 207 11.30 -8.91 9.91
C ILE A 207 11.86 -9.02 8.48
N ASP A 208 13.06 -9.59 8.30
CA ASP A 208 13.65 -9.73 6.96
C ASP A 208 12.85 -10.71 6.09
N ALA A 209 12.36 -11.80 6.66
CA ALA A 209 11.53 -12.77 5.96
C ALA A 209 10.12 -12.22 5.70
N LEU A 210 9.54 -11.51 6.67
CA LEU A 210 8.27 -10.81 6.50
C LEU A 210 8.35 -9.73 5.41
N TRP A 211 9.45 -8.98 5.38
CA TRP A 211 9.67 -7.93 4.39
C TRP A 211 9.88 -8.51 2.98
N ALA A 212 10.59 -9.63 2.84
CA ALA A 212 10.71 -10.34 1.57
C ALA A 212 9.34 -10.80 1.05
N ALA A 213 8.55 -11.49 1.90
CA ALA A 213 7.20 -11.91 1.55
C ALA A 213 6.28 -10.74 1.22
N SER A 214 6.46 -9.60 1.90
CA SER A 214 5.76 -8.35 1.58
C SER A 214 6.03 -7.88 0.16
N GLY A 215 7.29 -7.95 -0.30
CA GLY A 215 7.65 -7.61 -1.68
C GLY A 215 6.98 -8.53 -2.71
N THR A 216 6.76 -9.80 -2.37
CA THR A 216 5.98 -10.73 -3.19
C THR A 216 4.50 -10.35 -3.22
N VAL A 217 3.90 -10.05 -2.06
CA VAL A 217 2.53 -9.53 -1.97
C VAL A 217 2.37 -8.26 -2.81
N GLN A 218 3.30 -7.31 -2.71
CA GLN A 218 3.25 -6.05 -3.46
C GLN A 218 3.21 -6.27 -4.98
N ARG A 219 4.01 -7.21 -5.51
CA ARG A 219 3.95 -7.61 -6.93
C ARG A 219 2.58 -8.18 -7.31
N ILE A 220 1.98 -9.01 -6.44
CA ILE A 220 0.63 -9.56 -6.65
C ILE A 220 -0.40 -8.43 -6.69
N LEU A 221 -0.35 -7.51 -5.70
CA LEU A 221 -1.31 -6.42 -5.59
C LEU A 221 -1.25 -5.45 -6.76
N ARG A 222 -0.05 -5.14 -7.27
CA ARG A 222 0.13 -4.33 -8.48
C ARG A 222 -0.58 -4.97 -9.67
N LEU A 223 -0.33 -6.25 -9.93
CA LEU A 223 -0.94 -6.94 -11.07
C LEU A 223 -2.47 -7.11 -10.93
N LEU A 224 -2.97 -7.33 -9.72
CA LEU A 224 -4.42 -7.33 -9.46
C LEU A 224 -5.04 -5.97 -9.75
N ASN A 225 -4.35 -4.88 -9.38
CA ASN A 225 -4.75 -3.53 -9.69
C ASN A 225 -4.78 -3.32 -11.21
N ASP A 226 -3.69 -3.61 -11.92
CA ASP A 226 -3.58 -3.46 -13.37
C ASP A 226 -4.70 -4.18 -14.14
N LEU A 227 -5.11 -5.36 -13.68
CA LEU A 227 -6.22 -6.11 -14.29
C LEU A 227 -7.57 -5.43 -14.15
N ALA A 228 -7.78 -4.69 -13.06
CA ALA A 228 -9.01 -4.00 -12.73
C ALA A 228 -9.06 -2.58 -13.29
N THR A 229 -7.90 -1.96 -13.53
CA THR A 229 -7.80 -0.53 -13.87
C THR A 229 -7.54 -0.26 -15.34
N LEU A 230 -7.37 -1.29 -16.19
CA LEU A 230 -7.02 -1.13 -17.61
C LEU A 230 -7.77 0.00 -18.34
N GLN A 231 -9.09 0.08 -18.21
CA GLN A 231 -9.85 1.12 -18.90
C GLN A 231 -9.48 2.53 -18.39
N ARG A 232 -9.38 2.69 -17.07
CA ARG A 232 -8.98 3.95 -16.43
C ARG A 232 -7.55 4.32 -16.83
N ASP A 233 -6.63 3.36 -16.78
CA ASP A 233 -5.23 3.59 -17.14
C ASP A 233 -5.09 4.00 -18.61
N LEU A 234 -5.88 3.43 -19.52
CA LEU A 234 -5.93 3.88 -20.92
C LEU A 234 -6.47 5.30 -21.07
N ASP A 235 -7.52 5.64 -20.32
CA ASP A 235 -8.15 6.97 -20.37
C ASP A 235 -7.25 8.05 -19.76
N TRP A 236 -6.47 7.70 -18.73
CA TRP A 236 -5.58 8.61 -18.01
C TRP A 236 -4.16 8.66 -18.63
N GLY A 237 -3.83 7.69 -19.48
CA GLY A 237 -2.53 7.58 -20.15
C GLY A 237 -1.45 6.89 -19.31
N ASP A 238 -1.86 6.07 -18.34
CA ASP A 238 -1.03 5.35 -17.39
C ASP A 238 -0.42 4.07 -17.99
N LEU A 239 0.64 3.57 -17.35
CA LEU A 239 1.33 2.35 -17.77
C LEU A 239 0.64 1.13 -17.18
N ASN A 240 0.10 0.32 -18.08
CA ASN A 240 -0.53 -0.95 -17.75
C ASN A 240 0.08 -2.06 -18.61
N PRO A 241 0.43 -3.24 -18.05
CA PRO A 241 1.09 -4.30 -18.80
C PRO A 241 0.25 -4.78 -20.00
N LEU A 242 -1.09 -4.72 -19.91
CA LEU A 242 -1.96 -5.06 -21.03
C LEU A 242 -1.86 -4.04 -22.17
N ALA A 243 -1.65 -2.76 -21.85
CA ALA A 243 -1.37 -1.70 -22.83
C ALA A 243 0.05 -1.76 -23.41
N LEU A 244 0.93 -2.57 -22.80
CA LEU A 244 2.28 -2.90 -23.29
C LEU A 244 2.30 -4.18 -24.15
N GLY A 245 1.15 -4.82 -24.37
CA GLY A 245 1.02 -6.01 -25.22
C GLY A 245 1.10 -7.34 -24.48
N VAL A 246 1.13 -7.34 -23.14
CA VAL A 246 1.03 -8.55 -22.33
C VAL A 246 -0.42 -9.04 -22.33
N SER A 247 -0.64 -10.34 -22.54
CA SER A 247 -1.99 -10.87 -22.49
C SER A 247 -2.52 -10.96 -21.05
N ARG A 248 -3.85 -10.90 -20.91
CA ARG A 248 -4.50 -11.13 -19.60
C ARG A 248 -4.12 -12.49 -19.00
N ALA A 249 -3.96 -13.52 -19.84
CA ALA A 249 -3.56 -14.85 -19.41
C ALA A 249 -2.14 -14.84 -18.80
N GLU A 250 -1.18 -14.19 -19.45
CA GLU A 250 0.18 -14.06 -18.92
C GLU A 250 0.23 -13.31 -17.58
N VAL A 251 -0.58 -12.26 -17.42
CA VAL A 251 -0.69 -11.54 -16.15
C VAL A 251 -1.31 -12.44 -15.07
N THR A 252 -2.36 -13.19 -15.38
CA THR A 252 -3.00 -14.12 -14.45
C THR A 252 -2.06 -15.26 -14.05
N ASP A 253 -1.34 -15.86 -15.00
CA ASP A 253 -0.36 -16.91 -14.73
C ASP A 253 0.78 -16.38 -13.82
N GLN A 254 1.22 -15.15 -14.04
CA GLN A 254 2.23 -14.50 -13.20
C GLN A 254 1.72 -14.26 -11.77
N ILE A 255 0.45 -13.86 -11.60
CA ILE A 255 -0.18 -13.73 -10.27
C ILE A 255 -0.19 -15.09 -9.57
N ASP A 256 -0.59 -16.17 -10.24
CA ASP A 256 -0.65 -17.51 -9.65
C ASP A 256 0.73 -18.01 -9.20
N LEU A 257 1.77 -17.74 -9.99
CA LEU A 257 3.16 -18.03 -9.63
C LEU A 257 3.60 -17.26 -8.37
N LEU A 258 3.31 -15.96 -8.31
CA LEU A 258 3.65 -15.11 -7.17
C LEU A 258 2.87 -15.49 -5.91
N VAL A 259 1.59 -15.86 -6.04
CA VAL A 259 0.78 -16.34 -4.91
C VAL A 259 1.40 -17.62 -4.35
N LYS A 260 1.81 -18.55 -5.21
CA LYS A 260 2.51 -19.76 -4.78
C LYS A 260 3.83 -19.43 -4.06
N GLU A 261 4.66 -18.57 -4.64
CA GLU A 261 5.92 -18.09 -4.04
C GLU A 261 5.67 -17.50 -2.65
N CYS A 262 4.68 -16.61 -2.52
CA CYS A 262 4.31 -16.00 -1.25
C CYS A 262 3.87 -17.04 -0.22
N LEU A 263 3.03 -18.01 -0.60
CA LEU A 263 2.59 -19.06 0.33
C LEU A 263 3.75 -19.95 0.79
N ASP A 264 4.74 -20.20 -0.07
CA ASP A 264 5.97 -20.92 0.29
C ASP A 264 6.86 -20.08 1.24
N GLU A 265 6.97 -18.77 1.03
CA GLU A 265 7.68 -17.82 1.91
C GLU A 265 7.02 -17.68 3.29
N LEU A 266 5.68 -17.69 3.34
CA LEU A 266 4.91 -17.54 4.57
C LEU A 266 4.83 -18.82 5.39
N ALA A 267 4.97 -19.99 4.76
CA ALA A 267 4.89 -21.29 5.44
C ALA A 267 5.78 -21.39 6.71
N PRO A 268 7.08 -21.04 6.70
CA PRO A 268 7.90 -21.05 7.91
C PRO A 268 7.57 -19.95 8.94
N LEU A 269 6.79 -18.93 8.54
CA LEU A 269 6.44 -17.78 9.39
C LEU A 269 5.09 -17.96 10.12
N ARG A 270 4.27 -18.93 9.73
CA ARG A 270 2.93 -19.15 10.31
C ARG A 270 2.92 -19.47 11.80
N GLU A 271 3.97 -20.13 12.30
CA GLU A 271 4.11 -20.42 13.73
C GLU A 271 4.76 -19.27 14.51
N PRO A 272 5.93 -18.71 14.11
CA PRO A 272 6.57 -17.63 14.87
C PRO A 272 5.88 -16.27 14.73
N CYS A 273 5.21 -16.01 13.60
CA CYS A 273 4.56 -14.72 13.29
C CYS A 273 3.13 -14.94 12.76
N PRO A 274 2.23 -15.56 13.54
CA PRO A 274 0.94 -16.02 13.03
C PRO A 274 0.03 -14.88 12.58
N LYS A 275 0.13 -13.69 13.18
CA LYS A 275 -0.69 -12.53 12.80
C LYS A 275 -0.15 -11.87 11.53
N GLU A 276 1.16 -11.71 11.43
CA GLU A 276 1.84 -11.06 10.31
C GLU A 276 1.74 -11.91 9.04
N ALA A 277 1.89 -13.23 9.15
CA ALA A 277 1.67 -14.14 8.03
C ALA A 277 0.20 -14.09 7.55
N ARG A 278 -0.77 -14.14 8.48
CA ARG A 278 -2.19 -14.00 8.13
C ARG A 278 -2.52 -12.63 7.54
N TYR A 279 -1.88 -11.56 8.02
CA TYR A 279 -2.07 -10.22 7.48
C TYR A 279 -1.71 -10.16 5.99
N LEU A 280 -0.57 -10.74 5.60
CA LEU A 280 -0.13 -10.81 4.21
C LEU A 280 -1.07 -11.68 3.34
N GLU A 281 -1.48 -12.86 3.83
CA GLU A 281 -2.47 -13.70 3.14
C GLU A 281 -3.81 -12.97 2.94
N ARG A 282 -4.27 -12.24 3.96
CA ARG A 282 -5.54 -11.48 3.92
C ARG A 282 -5.48 -10.30 2.95
N GLN A 283 -4.32 -9.66 2.76
CA GLN A 283 -4.16 -8.62 1.74
C GLN A 283 -4.39 -9.16 0.32
N ILE A 284 -3.86 -10.36 0.01
CA ILE A 284 -4.09 -11.03 -1.26
C ILE A 284 -5.59 -11.35 -1.41
N GLY A 285 -6.19 -11.97 -0.39
CA GLY A 285 -7.60 -12.35 -0.42
C GLY A 285 -8.55 -11.17 -0.56
N PHE A 286 -8.34 -10.10 0.22
CA PHE A 286 -9.14 -8.88 0.13
C PHE A 286 -9.00 -8.24 -1.25
N SER A 287 -7.77 -8.03 -1.72
CA SER A 287 -7.53 -7.33 -2.99
C SER A 287 -8.04 -8.11 -4.20
N THR A 288 -7.95 -9.44 -4.17
CA THR A 288 -8.55 -10.30 -5.21
C THR A 288 -10.08 -10.08 -5.29
N GLY A 289 -10.75 -10.03 -4.14
CA GLY A 289 -12.20 -9.77 -4.08
C GLY A 289 -12.58 -8.33 -4.43
N PHE A 290 -11.82 -7.36 -3.95
CA PHE A 290 -12.06 -5.94 -4.15
C PHE A 290 -11.85 -5.52 -5.61
N TYR A 291 -10.68 -5.81 -6.18
CA TYR A 291 -10.34 -5.50 -7.57
C TYR A 291 -11.18 -6.28 -8.59
N GLY A 292 -11.72 -7.44 -8.21
CA GLY A 292 -12.72 -8.14 -9.01
C GLY A 292 -14.05 -7.38 -9.19
N ARG A 293 -14.26 -6.27 -8.47
CA ARG A 293 -15.49 -5.45 -8.49
C ARG A 293 -15.25 -3.96 -8.72
N THR A 294 -14.14 -3.42 -8.24
CA THR A 294 -13.91 -1.97 -8.11
C THR A 294 -12.41 -1.65 -7.97
N ASP A 295 -11.99 -0.42 -8.23
CA ASP A 295 -10.69 0.12 -7.80
C ASP A 295 -10.86 1.18 -6.69
N TYR A 296 -9.75 1.82 -6.29
CA TYR A 296 -9.72 2.83 -5.22
C TYR A 296 -9.99 4.25 -5.70
N TRP A 297 -9.65 4.59 -6.94
CA TRP A 297 -9.61 5.97 -7.39
C TRP A 297 -11.00 6.51 -7.75
N GLY A 298 -11.20 7.81 -7.49
CA GLY A 298 -12.33 8.58 -8.00
C GLY A 298 -12.16 8.98 -9.47
N GLU A 299 -13.14 9.70 -10.01
CA GLU A 299 -13.05 10.33 -11.34
C GLU A 299 -12.18 11.60 -11.28
N LEU A 300 -11.55 11.96 -12.43
CA LEU A 300 -10.76 13.19 -12.59
C LEU A 300 -11.62 14.45 -12.52
#